data_AF-A0A661WCS5-F1
#
_entry.id   AF-A0A661WCS5-F1
#
_cell.length_a   1.000
_cell.length_b   1.000
_cell.length_c   1.000
_cell.angle_alpha   90.00
_cell.angle_beta   90.00
_cell.angle_gamma   90.00
#
_symmetry.space_group_name_H-M   'P 1'
#
loop_
_entity.id
_entity.type
_entity.pdbx_description
1 polymer ?
#
loop_
_entity_poly.entity_id
_entity_poly.type
_entity_poly.pdbx_seq_one_letter_code
_entity_poly.pdbx_strand_id
1 'polypeptide(L)'
;EPLKEHWRDIILPITGIAISEDKTAYNRIWYKIGAEGFAYSGDIQPVQTRLNNPIREHPEEGSLAEVTVPYTDARKEANEDAKIIYRLYYETTHWITETVIDENAQEVWYKLRDDKENEAFYYVLAKHLRIISAEELSPISPNVPEYKKSIEVRLQQQLVVAYEGLHPIFATRISAGTRRYNGSYYTPEGIFKTYYKRPSRHMAAGNLANSGYDLPGVPWVSYLTESGISFHGTYWHNDFGYPHSHGCINLSAQAAKWLYRWTSPVVKPEREYVYGYVGTRVEIVA
;
A
#
# COMPACT_ATOMS: atom_id res chain seq x y z
N GLU A 1 -1.98 6.19 33.99
CA GLU A 1 -3.20 6.93 33.65
C GLU A 1 -4.18 5.99 32.97
N PRO A 2 -5.50 6.24 33.00
CA PRO A 2 -6.45 5.41 32.28
C PRO A 2 -6.18 5.44 30.77
N LEU A 3 -6.39 4.31 30.10
CA LEU A 3 -6.28 4.21 28.65
C LEU A 3 -7.35 5.13 28.02
N LYS A 4 -6.91 6.06 27.16
CA LYS A 4 -7.83 6.90 26.37
C LYS A 4 -8.05 6.24 25.02
N GLU A 5 -9.29 5.83 24.77
CA GLU A 5 -9.69 5.30 23.47
C GLU A 5 -10.08 6.43 22.52
N HIS A 6 -9.74 6.27 21.24
CA HIS A 6 -10.09 7.21 20.19
C HIS A 6 -10.87 6.50 19.08
N TRP A 7 -11.71 7.28 18.39
CA TRP A 7 -12.43 6.81 17.22
C TRP A 7 -11.47 6.51 16.07
N ARG A 8 -11.83 5.51 15.26
CA ARG A 8 -11.16 5.22 13.99
C ARG A 8 -11.13 6.46 13.10
N ASP A 9 -10.02 6.65 12.38
CA ASP A 9 -9.73 7.78 11.49
C ASP A 9 -9.57 9.15 12.17
N ILE A 10 -9.43 9.19 13.50
CA ILE A 10 -9.01 10.43 14.16
C ILE A 10 -7.61 10.82 13.70
N ILE A 11 -7.39 12.11 13.45
CA ILE A 11 -6.08 12.66 13.12
C ILE A 11 -5.53 13.37 14.34
N LEU A 12 -4.43 12.86 14.88
CA LEU A 12 -3.76 13.41 16.05
C LEU A 12 -2.31 13.77 15.71
N PRO A 13 -1.77 14.87 16.25
CA PRO A 13 -0.39 15.26 15.99
C PRO A 13 0.58 14.32 16.69
N ILE A 14 1.44 13.67 15.92
CA ILE A 14 2.62 12.97 16.44
C ILE A 14 3.69 14.03 16.73
N THR A 15 3.95 14.28 18.02
CA THR A 15 4.88 15.33 18.48
C THR A 15 6.26 14.80 18.85
N GLY A 16 6.45 13.48 18.82
CA GLY A 16 7.72 12.84 19.12
C GLY A 16 7.64 11.33 19.09
N ILE A 17 8.79 10.69 19.29
CA ILE A 17 8.94 9.24 19.35
C ILE A 17 9.60 8.88 20.68
N ALA A 18 9.07 7.87 21.35
CA ALA A 18 9.70 7.22 22.49
C ALA A 18 10.02 5.76 22.16
N ILE A 19 11.08 5.24 22.77
CA ILE A 19 11.52 3.86 22.62
C ILE A 19 11.32 3.14 23.97
N SER A 20 10.49 2.11 23.99
CA SER A 20 10.27 1.29 25.18
C SER A 20 11.57 0.66 25.66
N GLU A 21 11.81 0.63 26.96
CA GLU A 21 12.98 -0.04 27.56
C GLU A 21 12.91 -1.56 27.46
N ASP A 22 11.72 -2.12 27.22
CA ASP A 22 11.53 -3.55 27.00
C ASP A 22 12.23 -3.98 25.70
N LYS A 23 13.38 -4.64 25.86
CA LYS A 23 14.20 -5.15 24.75
C LYS A 23 13.61 -6.40 24.11
N THR A 24 12.61 -7.03 24.73
CA THR A 24 11.96 -8.24 24.21
C THR A 24 10.79 -7.91 23.28
N ALA A 25 10.21 -6.71 23.39
CA ALA A 25 9.18 -6.24 22.48
C ALA A 25 9.71 -6.16 21.03
N TYR A 26 9.01 -6.80 20.09
CA TYR A 26 9.41 -6.80 18.68
C TYR A 26 9.34 -5.37 18.10
N ASN A 27 8.34 -4.58 18.50
CA ASN A 27 8.20 -3.18 18.16
C ASN A 27 8.20 -2.36 19.47
N ARG A 28 9.22 -1.51 19.59
CA ARG A 28 9.49 -0.70 20.78
C ARG A 28 9.09 0.75 20.58
N ILE A 29 8.53 1.10 19.42
CA ILE A 29 8.28 2.48 19.02
C ILE A 29 6.91 2.90 19.53
N TRP A 30 6.89 4.02 20.25
CA TRP A 30 5.68 4.69 20.73
C TRP A 30 5.66 6.11 20.19
N TYR A 31 4.50 6.57 19.73
CA TYR A 31 4.30 7.94 19.32
C TYR A 31 3.84 8.78 20.50
N LYS A 32 4.48 9.92 20.69
CA LYS A 32 3.98 10.96 21.60
C LYS A 32 2.86 11.70 20.87
N ILE A 33 1.67 11.70 21.46
CA ILE A 33 0.47 12.28 20.88
C ILE A 33 0.16 13.61 21.57
N GLY A 34 0.37 14.72 20.86
CA GLY A 34 0.16 16.06 21.39
C GLY A 34 0.88 16.28 22.73
N ALA A 35 0.12 16.75 23.72
CA ALA A 35 0.49 16.76 25.14
C ALA A 35 -0.27 15.67 25.95
N GLU A 36 -1.00 14.79 25.27
CA GLU A 36 -1.97 13.87 25.87
C GLU A 36 -1.32 12.60 26.41
N GLY A 37 -0.25 12.11 25.78
CA GLY A 37 0.44 10.91 26.23
C GLY A 37 1.18 10.18 25.11
N PHE A 38 1.27 8.86 25.23
CA PHE A 38 1.92 7.98 24.27
C PHE A 38 0.94 6.94 23.74
N ALA A 39 1.04 6.62 22.46
CA ALA A 39 0.28 5.57 21.82
C ALA A 39 1.23 4.61 21.08
N TYR A 40 0.87 3.33 21.06
CA TYR A 40 1.66 2.29 20.42
C TYR A 40 1.69 2.52 18.90
N SER A 41 2.89 2.48 18.30
CA SER A 41 3.06 2.86 16.88
C SER A 41 2.45 1.88 15.89
N GLY A 42 2.26 0.61 16.27
CA GLY A 42 1.75 -0.43 15.36
C GLY A 42 0.31 -0.17 14.89
N ASP A 43 -0.48 0.49 15.74
CA ASP A 43 -1.89 0.80 15.47
C ASP A 43 -2.09 2.17 14.81
N ILE A 44 -1.01 2.92 14.58
CA ILE A 44 -1.05 4.29 14.07
C ILE A 44 -0.34 4.35 12.72
N GLN A 45 -1.05 4.76 11.69
CA GLN A 45 -0.45 5.14 10.42
C GLN A 45 0.05 6.59 10.51
N PRO A 46 1.37 6.86 10.36
CA PRO A 46 1.85 8.21 10.17
C PRO A 46 1.35 8.75 8.84
N VAL A 47 0.79 9.95 8.86
CA VAL A 47 0.20 10.60 7.69
C VAL A 47 0.69 12.02 7.56
N GLN A 48 0.64 12.55 6.33
CA GLN A 48 0.92 13.95 6.04
C GLN A 48 -0.25 14.54 5.26
N THR A 49 -0.46 15.85 5.43
CA THR A 49 -1.35 16.63 4.56
C THR A 49 -0.51 17.44 3.57
N ARG A 50 -0.56 17.05 2.30
CA ARG A 50 -0.05 17.81 1.17
C ARG A 50 -1.15 17.94 0.14
N LEU A 51 -1.58 19.17 -0.10
CA LEU A 51 -2.47 19.51 -1.21
C LEU A 51 -1.64 19.69 -2.49
N ASN A 52 -2.21 19.34 -3.63
CA ASN A 52 -1.56 19.37 -4.93
C ASN A 52 -2.34 20.26 -5.90
N ASN A 53 -1.65 20.78 -6.92
CA ASN A 53 -2.27 21.49 -8.02
C ASN A 53 -2.86 20.47 -9.01
N PRO A 54 -4.19 20.46 -9.24
CA PRO A 54 -4.80 19.53 -10.17
C PRO A 54 -4.35 19.74 -11.61
N ILE A 55 -4.26 18.66 -12.38
CA ILE A 55 -4.09 18.71 -13.85
C ILE A 55 -5.44 18.47 -14.52
N ARG A 56 -5.59 18.96 -15.75
CA ARG A 56 -6.85 18.87 -16.50
C ARG A 56 -6.86 17.76 -17.54
N GLU A 57 -5.68 17.39 -18.04
CA GLU A 57 -5.50 16.45 -19.13
C GLU A 57 -4.85 15.18 -18.61
N HIS A 58 -5.39 14.04 -19.03
CA HIS A 58 -4.89 12.72 -18.71
C HIS A 58 -4.69 11.93 -20.00
N PRO A 59 -3.71 11.01 -20.07
CA PRO A 59 -3.62 10.03 -21.15
C PRO A 59 -4.89 9.18 -21.22
N GLU A 60 -5.13 8.54 -22.37
CA GLU A 60 -6.29 7.66 -22.59
C GLU A 60 -6.32 6.50 -21.57
N GLU A 61 -5.16 5.95 -21.22
CA GLU A 61 -5.02 4.89 -20.22
C GLU A 61 -5.24 5.37 -18.77
N GLY A 62 -5.20 6.69 -18.56
CA GLY A 62 -5.29 7.36 -17.28
C GLY A 62 -3.95 7.73 -16.66
N SER A 63 -4.00 8.46 -15.55
CA SER A 63 -2.83 8.83 -14.75
C SER A 63 -2.84 8.13 -13.39
N LEU A 64 -1.76 7.42 -13.07
CA LEU A 64 -1.57 6.87 -11.74
C LEU A 64 -1.33 8.00 -10.74
N ALA A 65 -2.03 7.95 -9.62
CA ALA A 65 -1.97 8.95 -8.57
C ALA A 65 -1.90 8.32 -7.18
N GLU A 66 -1.46 9.11 -6.20
CA GLU A 66 -1.34 8.73 -4.79
C GLU A 66 -2.09 9.74 -3.92
N VAL A 67 -2.81 9.25 -2.90
CA VAL A 67 -3.45 10.09 -1.88
C VAL A 67 -2.37 10.66 -0.96
N THR A 68 -2.29 11.98 -0.84
CA THR A 68 -1.26 12.68 -0.06
C THR A 68 -1.83 13.49 1.10
N VAL A 69 -3.04 13.14 1.54
CA VAL A 69 -3.70 13.63 2.74
C VAL A 69 -4.08 12.43 3.61
N PRO A 70 -4.36 12.59 4.92
CA PRO A 70 -4.67 11.46 5.80
C PRO A 70 -5.74 10.52 5.24
N TYR A 71 -6.81 11.10 4.69
CA TYR A 71 -7.79 10.41 3.87
C TYR A 71 -8.57 11.41 3.01
N THR A 72 -9.22 10.90 1.96
CA THR A 72 -10.23 11.62 1.18
C THR A 72 -11.46 10.75 1.02
N ASP A 73 -12.64 11.36 1.07
CA ASP A 73 -13.89 10.65 0.82
C ASP A 73 -14.17 10.62 -0.68
N ALA A 74 -14.31 9.41 -1.21
CA ALA A 74 -14.67 9.12 -2.59
C ALA A 74 -16.19 9.04 -2.73
N ARG A 75 -16.73 9.79 -3.68
CA ARG A 75 -18.16 10.06 -3.83
C ARG A 75 -18.69 9.52 -5.14
N LYS A 76 -20.00 9.29 -5.19
CA LYS A 76 -20.68 8.79 -6.39
C LYS A 76 -20.65 9.78 -7.56
N GLU A 77 -20.64 11.07 -7.26
CA GLU A 77 -20.66 12.18 -8.23
C GLU A 77 -19.65 13.25 -7.80
N ALA A 78 -19.23 14.10 -8.74
CA ALA A 78 -18.25 15.18 -8.54
C ALA A 78 -18.87 16.39 -7.82
N ASN A 79 -19.30 16.19 -6.57
CA ASN A 79 -20.05 17.16 -5.76
C ASN A 79 -19.88 16.79 -4.27
N GLU A 80 -19.73 17.79 -3.39
CA GLU A 80 -19.56 17.59 -1.94
C GLU A 80 -20.77 17.00 -1.20
N ASP A 81 -21.98 17.13 -1.75
CA ASP A 81 -23.21 16.54 -1.18
C ASP A 81 -23.46 15.11 -1.68
N ALA A 82 -22.71 14.66 -2.69
CA ALA A 82 -22.89 13.34 -3.26
C ALA A 82 -22.53 12.23 -2.25
N LYS A 83 -23.26 11.12 -2.29
CA LYS A 83 -23.06 9.98 -1.40
C LYS A 83 -21.60 9.51 -1.40
N ILE A 84 -21.03 9.38 -0.20
CA ILE A 84 -19.71 8.76 0.02
C ILE A 84 -19.83 7.25 -0.22
N ILE A 85 -18.99 6.72 -1.09
CA ILE A 85 -18.91 5.30 -1.44
C ILE A 85 -17.72 4.65 -0.72
N TYR A 86 -16.58 5.34 -0.68
CA TYR A 86 -15.36 4.87 -0.02
C TYR A 86 -14.65 5.99 0.71
N ARG A 87 -13.85 5.63 1.72
CA ARG A 87 -12.79 6.47 2.26
C ARG A 87 -11.45 5.94 1.76
N LEU A 88 -10.69 6.77 1.07
CA LEU A 88 -9.38 6.42 0.53
C LEU A 88 -8.30 7.01 1.43
N TYR A 89 -7.34 6.19 1.85
CA TYR A 89 -6.37 6.53 2.88
C TYR A 89 -5.04 7.00 2.29
N TYR A 90 -4.26 7.70 3.11
CA TYR A 90 -2.90 8.13 2.80
C TYR A 90 -2.06 7.01 2.17
N GLU A 91 -1.30 7.35 1.12
CA GLU A 91 -0.45 6.46 0.32
C GLU A 91 -1.17 5.34 -0.46
N THR A 92 -2.51 5.32 -0.48
CA THR A 92 -3.24 4.50 -1.48
C THR A 92 -3.05 5.07 -2.88
N THR A 93 -3.02 4.20 -3.87
CA THR A 93 -2.81 4.56 -5.27
C THR A 93 -4.03 4.29 -6.12
N HIS A 94 -4.34 5.17 -7.08
CA HIS A 94 -5.55 5.12 -7.88
C HIS A 94 -5.28 5.57 -9.32
N TRP A 95 -6.08 5.09 -10.27
CA TRP A 95 -6.02 5.53 -11.66
C TRP A 95 -7.05 6.63 -11.92
N ILE A 96 -6.58 7.82 -12.28
CA ILE A 96 -7.42 8.93 -12.70
C ILE A 96 -7.71 8.80 -14.19
N THR A 97 -8.98 8.84 -14.57
CA THR A 97 -9.40 8.79 -15.97
C THR A 97 -9.85 10.15 -16.50
N GLU A 98 -10.30 11.05 -15.62
CA GLU A 98 -10.91 12.32 -16.02
C GLU A 98 -10.82 13.36 -14.89
N THR A 99 -10.72 14.63 -15.28
CA THR A 99 -10.87 15.78 -14.37
C THR A 99 -12.22 16.43 -14.61
N VAL A 100 -13.02 16.55 -13.57
CA VAL A 100 -14.35 17.18 -13.59
C VAL A 100 -14.30 18.44 -12.74
N ILE A 101 -14.89 19.52 -13.23
CA ILE A 101 -15.00 20.78 -12.50
C ILE A 101 -16.46 20.93 -12.07
N ASP A 102 -16.69 21.06 -10.77
CA ASP A 102 -17.98 21.51 -10.26
C ASP A 102 -18.02 23.04 -10.38
N GLU A 103 -18.66 23.54 -11.43
CA GLU A 103 -18.73 24.98 -11.70
C GLU A 103 -19.48 25.75 -10.61
N ASN A 104 -20.37 25.10 -9.84
CA ASN A 104 -21.12 25.77 -8.77
C ASN A 104 -20.23 26.00 -7.54
N ALA A 105 -19.51 24.96 -7.12
CA ALA A 105 -18.63 25.01 -5.94
C ALA A 105 -17.22 25.52 -6.27
N GLN A 106 -16.87 25.64 -7.56
CA GLN A 106 -15.51 25.94 -8.04
C GLN A 106 -14.46 24.94 -7.54
N GLU A 107 -14.87 23.69 -7.29
CA GLU A 107 -13.98 22.61 -6.87
C GLU A 107 -13.63 21.70 -8.05
N VAL A 108 -12.41 21.16 -8.02
CA VAL A 108 -11.88 20.26 -9.05
C VAL A 108 -11.87 18.84 -8.50
N TRP A 109 -12.42 17.91 -9.27
CA TRP A 109 -12.58 16.51 -8.91
C TRP A 109 -11.82 15.63 -9.90
N TYR A 110 -11.22 14.56 -9.38
CA TYR A 110 -10.73 13.47 -10.22
C TYR A 110 -11.73 12.33 -10.19
N LYS A 111 -12.05 11.82 -11.39
CA LYS A 111 -12.76 10.56 -11.57
C LYS A 111 -11.74 9.43 -11.53
N LEU A 112 -11.91 8.55 -10.56
CA LEU A 112 -11.05 7.39 -10.33
C LEU A 112 -11.74 6.14 -10.87
N ARG A 113 -10.97 5.32 -11.58
CA ARG A 113 -11.38 3.98 -12.00
C ARG A 113 -11.16 2.99 -10.86
N ASP A 114 -12.16 2.16 -10.60
CA ASP A 114 -12.11 1.06 -9.65
C ASP A 114 -12.07 -0.28 -10.37
N ASP A 115 -11.21 -1.20 -9.91
CA ASP A 115 -10.92 -2.47 -10.59
C ASP A 115 -11.51 -3.69 -9.86
N LYS A 116 -12.43 -3.46 -8.92
CA LYS A 116 -13.14 -4.51 -8.17
C LYS A 116 -14.21 -5.22 -9.00
N GLU A 117 -15.10 -4.45 -9.62
CA GLU A 117 -16.18 -4.90 -10.51
C GLU A 117 -15.92 -4.34 -11.93
N ASN A 118 -16.66 -4.77 -12.96
CA ASN A 118 -16.54 -4.21 -14.31
C ASN A 118 -16.83 -2.69 -14.31
N GLU A 119 -15.78 -1.90 -14.21
CA GLU A 119 -15.72 -0.45 -14.44
C GLU A 119 -16.61 0.39 -13.52
N ALA A 120 -16.44 0.24 -12.20
CA ALA A 120 -16.96 1.22 -11.26
C ALA A 120 -16.07 2.48 -11.25
N PHE A 121 -16.69 3.64 -11.01
CA PHE A 121 -15.99 4.91 -10.86
C PHE A 121 -16.49 5.66 -9.63
N TYR A 122 -15.59 6.45 -9.03
CA TYR A 122 -15.92 7.39 -7.97
C TYR A 122 -15.08 8.66 -8.09
N TYR A 123 -15.54 9.72 -7.46
CA TYR A 123 -14.96 11.05 -7.57
C TYR A 123 -14.33 11.48 -6.26
N VAL A 124 -13.14 12.07 -6.32
CA VAL A 124 -12.43 12.62 -5.16
C VAL A 124 -11.96 14.04 -5.45
N LEU A 125 -11.76 14.84 -4.41
CA LEU A 125 -11.18 16.17 -4.56
C LEU A 125 -9.77 16.05 -5.16
N ALA A 126 -9.56 16.69 -6.32
CA ALA A 126 -8.33 16.54 -7.09
C ALA A 126 -7.09 17.02 -6.34
N LYS A 127 -7.24 18.06 -5.49
CA LYS A 127 -6.17 18.59 -4.65
C LYS A 127 -5.62 17.59 -3.63
N HIS A 128 -6.35 16.51 -3.32
CA HIS A 128 -5.92 15.49 -2.37
C HIS A 128 -4.96 14.45 -2.96
N LEU A 129 -4.86 14.39 -4.29
CA LEU A 129 -4.05 13.39 -4.99
C LEU A 129 -2.92 14.06 -5.76
N ARG A 130 -1.76 13.42 -5.75
CA ARG A 130 -0.66 13.77 -6.67
C ARG A 130 -0.57 12.77 -7.80
N ILE A 131 -0.22 13.23 -8.98
CA ILE A 131 0.15 12.34 -10.09
C ILE A 131 1.55 11.77 -9.82
N ILE A 132 1.72 10.48 -10.08
CA ILE A 132 3.01 9.81 -10.02
C ILE A 132 3.63 9.87 -11.41
N SER A 133 4.82 10.47 -11.52
CA SER A 133 5.49 10.61 -12.81
C SER A 133 6.08 9.28 -13.32
N ALA A 134 6.33 9.20 -14.63
CA ALA A 134 7.04 8.08 -15.24
C ALA A 134 8.45 7.88 -14.65
N GLU A 135 9.13 8.97 -14.28
CA GLU A 135 10.44 8.94 -13.63
C GLU A 135 10.36 8.25 -12.26
N GLU A 136 9.35 8.56 -11.47
CA GLU A 136 9.12 7.90 -10.17
C GLU A 136 8.82 6.41 -10.29
N LEU A 137 8.34 5.95 -11.45
CA LEU A 137 8.07 4.53 -11.73
C LEU A 137 9.26 3.81 -12.38
N SER A 138 10.32 4.54 -12.72
CA SER A 138 11.47 3.97 -13.42
C SER A 138 12.20 2.93 -12.54
N PRO A 139 12.71 1.82 -13.12
CA PRO A 139 13.39 0.77 -12.37
C PRO A 139 14.61 1.28 -11.61
N ILE A 140 14.81 0.77 -10.38
CA ILE A 140 15.89 1.24 -9.49
C ILE A 140 17.27 0.74 -9.96
N SER A 141 17.34 -0.51 -10.45
CA SER A 141 18.59 -1.12 -10.92
C SER A 141 18.38 -1.76 -12.30
N PRO A 142 18.21 -0.96 -13.38
CA PRO A 142 17.91 -1.46 -14.72
C PRO A 142 19.09 -2.23 -15.35
N ASN A 143 20.32 -1.92 -14.94
CA ASN A 143 21.54 -2.52 -15.50
C ASN A 143 21.97 -3.82 -14.79
N VAL A 144 21.31 -4.19 -13.69
CA VAL A 144 21.63 -5.43 -12.96
C VAL A 144 20.83 -6.58 -13.58
N PRO A 145 21.50 -7.62 -14.11
CA PRO A 145 20.80 -8.75 -14.72
C PRO A 145 19.88 -9.46 -13.73
N GLU A 146 18.71 -9.90 -14.20
CA GLU A 146 17.68 -10.50 -13.34
C GLU A 146 18.17 -11.72 -12.55
N TYR A 147 19.06 -12.53 -13.12
CA TYR A 147 19.62 -13.70 -12.42
C TYR A 147 20.51 -13.34 -11.23
N LYS A 148 20.92 -12.07 -11.09
CA LYS A 148 21.60 -11.54 -9.91
C LYS A 148 20.65 -10.93 -8.89
N LYS A 149 19.36 -10.76 -9.22
CA LYS A 149 18.38 -10.20 -8.30
C LYS A 149 17.66 -11.33 -7.57
N SER A 150 17.64 -11.26 -6.24
CA SER A 150 16.86 -12.19 -5.43
C SER A 150 16.29 -11.52 -4.20
N ILE A 151 15.15 -12.02 -3.73
CA ILE A 151 14.52 -11.63 -2.47
C ILE A 151 14.52 -12.83 -1.55
N GLU A 152 14.86 -12.60 -0.29
CA GLU A 152 14.70 -13.54 0.81
C GLU A 152 13.62 -12.99 1.75
N VAL A 153 12.58 -13.79 2.00
CA VAL A 153 11.52 -13.50 2.96
C VAL A 153 11.72 -14.44 4.15
N ARG A 154 11.96 -13.88 5.33
CA ARG A 154 12.15 -14.65 6.56
C ARG A 154 10.93 -14.52 7.46
N LEU A 155 10.14 -15.58 7.57
CA LEU A 155 8.84 -15.54 8.24
C LEU A 155 8.96 -15.40 9.76
N GLN A 156 9.91 -16.07 10.43
CA GLN A 156 10.11 -15.95 11.87
C GLN A 156 10.53 -14.54 12.27
N GLN A 157 11.43 -13.93 11.51
CA GLN A 157 11.94 -12.58 11.78
C GLN A 157 11.05 -11.48 11.20
N GLN A 158 10.03 -11.84 10.42
CA GLN A 158 9.14 -10.92 9.72
C GLN A 158 9.96 -9.85 8.95
N LEU A 159 10.87 -10.33 8.10
CA LEU A 159 11.84 -9.52 7.39
C LEU A 159 11.89 -9.89 5.90
N VAL A 160 12.02 -8.88 5.04
CA VAL A 160 12.40 -9.03 3.64
C VAL A 160 13.79 -8.44 3.43
N VAL A 161 14.63 -9.16 2.69
CA VAL A 161 15.94 -8.68 2.22
C VAL A 161 16.03 -8.88 0.71
N ALA A 162 16.39 -7.83 -0.02
CA ALA A 162 16.65 -7.90 -1.45
C ALA A 162 18.16 -7.81 -1.72
N TYR A 163 18.64 -8.63 -2.64
CA TYR A 163 20.04 -8.81 -2.96
C TYR A 163 20.34 -8.57 -4.43
N GLU A 164 21.53 -8.01 -4.68
CA GLU A 164 22.19 -8.03 -5.98
C GLU A 164 23.46 -8.87 -5.88
N GLY A 165 23.42 -10.09 -6.42
CA GLY A 165 24.41 -11.12 -6.17
C GLY A 165 24.39 -11.53 -4.70
N LEU A 166 25.49 -11.30 -3.99
CA LEU A 166 25.62 -11.61 -2.56
C LEU A 166 25.44 -10.36 -1.66
N HIS A 167 25.20 -9.19 -2.24
CA HIS A 167 25.12 -7.95 -1.49
C HIS A 167 23.67 -7.59 -1.17
N PRO A 168 23.28 -7.45 0.11
CA PRO A 168 21.98 -6.93 0.47
C PRO A 168 21.93 -5.44 0.13
N ILE A 169 20.93 -5.03 -0.65
CA ILE A 169 20.76 -3.64 -1.10
C ILE A 169 19.51 -2.98 -0.53
N PHE A 170 18.61 -3.76 0.06
CA PHE A 170 17.40 -3.29 0.71
C PHE A 170 16.96 -4.32 1.75
N ALA A 171 16.51 -3.84 2.90
CA ALA A 171 15.90 -4.68 3.92
C ALA A 171 14.78 -3.90 4.61
N THR A 172 13.67 -4.57 4.91
CA THR A 172 12.54 -3.96 5.61
C THR A 172 11.81 -5.00 6.44
N ARG A 173 11.26 -4.56 7.57
CA ARG A 173 10.28 -5.36 8.30
C ARG A 173 9.00 -5.50 7.47
N ILE A 174 8.32 -6.61 7.66
CA ILE A 174 7.08 -6.97 6.97
C ILE A 174 6.03 -7.48 7.96
N SER A 175 4.82 -7.70 7.48
CA SER A 175 3.81 -8.47 8.18
C SER A 175 3.21 -9.51 7.23
N ALA A 176 3.73 -10.74 7.32
CA ALA A 176 3.29 -11.87 6.52
C ALA A 176 2.27 -12.73 7.27
N GLY A 177 1.60 -13.62 6.56
CA GLY A 177 0.75 -14.62 7.17
C GLY A 177 1.62 -15.71 7.79
N THR A 178 1.39 -16.04 9.06
CA THR A 178 2.00 -17.20 9.71
C THR A 178 0.92 -18.20 10.08
N ARG A 179 1.24 -19.50 10.03
CA ARG A 179 0.33 -20.57 10.42
C ARG A 179 -0.13 -20.40 11.88
N ARG A 180 -1.23 -19.69 12.10
CA ARG A 180 -1.91 -19.60 13.39
C ARG A 180 -2.65 -20.91 13.66
N TYR A 181 -3.12 -21.11 14.89
CA TYR A 181 -3.67 -22.36 15.43
C TYR A 181 -4.69 -23.13 14.56
N ASN A 182 -5.35 -22.49 13.57
CA ASN A 182 -6.33 -23.12 12.67
C ASN A 182 -5.81 -23.40 11.24
N GLY A 183 -4.58 -23.01 10.89
CA GLY A 183 -3.96 -23.32 9.60
C GLY A 183 -4.52 -22.59 8.38
N SER A 184 -5.57 -21.76 8.52
CA SER A 184 -6.31 -21.19 7.39
C SER A 184 -5.62 -20.01 6.71
N TYR A 185 -4.55 -19.46 7.31
CA TYR A 185 -3.90 -18.23 6.87
C TYR A 185 -2.39 -18.34 7.06
N TYR A 186 -1.66 -18.58 5.99
CA TYR A 186 -0.19 -18.66 6.03
C TYR A 186 0.41 -18.23 4.70
N THR A 187 1.62 -17.69 4.78
CA THR A 187 2.48 -17.45 3.61
C THR A 187 3.24 -18.74 3.32
N PRO A 188 3.13 -19.31 2.11
CA PRO A 188 3.80 -20.57 1.81
C PRO A 188 5.32 -20.40 1.73
N GLU A 189 6.06 -21.30 2.38
CA GLU A 189 7.50 -21.43 2.20
C GLU A 189 7.83 -22.02 0.82
N GLY A 190 9.00 -21.68 0.29
CA GLY A 190 9.47 -22.21 -0.99
C GLY A 190 10.11 -21.17 -1.90
N ILE A 191 10.32 -21.56 -3.15
CA ILE A 191 10.93 -20.71 -4.19
C ILE A 191 9.84 -20.26 -5.16
N PHE A 192 9.72 -18.95 -5.31
CA PHE A 192 8.75 -18.28 -6.16
C PHE A 192 9.45 -17.30 -7.11
N LYS A 193 8.65 -16.70 -7.99
CA LYS A 193 9.04 -15.54 -8.79
C LYS A 193 7.91 -14.54 -8.83
N THR A 194 8.24 -13.25 -8.85
CA THR A 194 7.26 -12.22 -9.19
C THR A 194 6.84 -12.37 -10.65
N TYR A 195 5.55 -12.50 -10.95
CA TYR A 195 5.11 -12.75 -12.33
C TYR A 195 4.01 -11.80 -12.81
N TYR A 196 3.28 -11.20 -11.87
CA TYR A 196 2.18 -10.28 -12.15
C TYR A 196 2.30 -9.10 -11.20
N LYS A 197 2.19 -7.88 -11.72
CA LYS A 197 2.38 -6.65 -10.96
C LYS A 197 1.35 -5.60 -11.33
N ARG A 198 0.87 -4.88 -10.33
CA ARG A 198 -0.11 -3.79 -10.47
C ARG A 198 0.29 -2.64 -9.53
N PRO A 199 0.27 -1.37 -9.96
CA PRO A 199 0.57 -0.27 -9.07
C PRO A 199 -0.58 0.02 -8.11
N SER A 200 -1.82 -0.34 -8.48
CA SER A 200 -3.03 -0.20 -7.68
C SER A 200 -3.93 -1.44 -7.85
N ARG A 201 -4.57 -1.86 -6.75
CA ARG A 201 -5.58 -2.92 -6.74
C ARG A 201 -6.62 -2.67 -5.66
N HIS A 202 -7.89 -2.81 -6.00
CA HIS A 202 -8.95 -3.05 -5.04
C HIS A 202 -8.92 -4.53 -4.61
N MET A 203 -8.49 -4.78 -3.38
CA MET A 203 -8.50 -6.13 -2.81
C MET A 203 -9.79 -6.32 -2.00
N ALA A 204 -10.65 -7.20 -2.48
CA ALA A 204 -11.90 -7.53 -1.81
C ALA A 204 -12.11 -9.05 -1.79
N ALA A 205 -12.49 -9.61 -0.65
CA ALA A 205 -12.84 -11.02 -0.53
C ALA A 205 -13.78 -11.27 0.65
N GLY A 206 -14.57 -12.34 0.55
CA GLY A 206 -15.48 -12.78 1.60
C GLY A 206 -16.66 -11.84 1.82
N ASN A 207 -17.46 -12.13 2.86
CA ASN A 207 -18.56 -11.28 3.28
C ASN A 207 -18.06 -10.34 4.39
N LEU A 208 -18.22 -9.02 4.22
CA LEU A 208 -17.81 -8.02 5.22
C LEU A 208 -18.41 -8.26 6.62
N ALA A 209 -19.59 -8.88 6.71
CA ALA A 209 -20.19 -9.27 7.99
C ALA A 209 -19.50 -10.47 8.65
N ASN A 210 -18.78 -11.29 7.87
CA ASN A 210 -18.17 -12.55 8.30
C ASN A 210 -16.71 -12.63 7.81
N SER A 211 -15.83 -11.79 8.38
CA SER A 211 -14.36 -11.77 8.14
C SER A 211 -13.89 -11.39 6.73
N GLY A 212 -14.78 -10.89 5.87
CA GLY A 212 -14.40 -10.32 4.58
C GLY A 212 -13.70 -8.96 4.71
N TYR A 213 -13.07 -8.53 3.63
CA TYR A 213 -12.41 -7.24 3.52
C TYR A 213 -12.75 -6.57 2.19
N ASP A 214 -12.71 -5.24 2.16
CA ASP A 214 -12.93 -4.40 0.99
C ASP A 214 -11.97 -3.21 1.05
N LEU A 215 -10.85 -3.31 0.32
CA LEU A 215 -9.68 -2.45 0.46
C LEU A 215 -9.36 -1.78 -0.90
N PRO A 216 -9.88 -0.57 -1.18
CA PRO A 216 -9.61 0.13 -2.42
C PRO A 216 -8.18 0.71 -2.45
N GLY A 217 -7.56 0.64 -3.63
CA GLY A 217 -6.28 1.31 -3.90
C GLY A 217 -5.07 0.74 -3.14
N VAL A 218 -5.07 -0.57 -2.84
CA VAL A 218 -3.91 -1.27 -2.28
C VAL A 218 -2.72 -1.05 -3.22
N PRO A 219 -1.64 -0.41 -2.75
CA PRO A 219 -0.62 0.07 -3.65
C PRO A 219 0.51 -0.95 -3.86
N TRP A 220 1.15 -0.88 -5.03
CA TRP A 220 2.43 -1.55 -5.34
C TRP A 220 2.42 -3.08 -5.20
N VAL A 221 1.44 -3.73 -5.82
CA VAL A 221 1.21 -5.18 -5.71
C VAL A 221 2.15 -5.96 -6.63
N SER A 222 2.85 -6.94 -6.06
CA SER A 222 3.71 -7.90 -6.78
C SER A 222 3.37 -9.34 -6.39
N TYR A 223 2.70 -10.07 -7.28
CA TYR A 223 2.20 -11.42 -7.04
C TYR A 223 3.28 -12.50 -7.19
N LEU A 224 3.20 -13.49 -6.31
CA LEU A 224 4.09 -14.66 -6.22
C LEU A 224 3.37 -15.97 -6.57
N THR A 225 2.06 -16.05 -6.31
CA THR A 225 1.23 -17.22 -6.61
C THR A 225 -0.06 -16.83 -7.30
N GLU A 226 -0.62 -17.75 -8.10
CA GLU A 226 -1.95 -17.60 -8.71
C GLU A 226 -3.08 -17.53 -7.69
N SER A 227 -2.87 -18.07 -6.48
CA SER A 227 -3.80 -17.94 -5.36
C SER A 227 -3.86 -16.54 -4.74
N GLY A 228 -3.01 -15.60 -5.19
CA GLY A 228 -3.05 -14.19 -4.79
C GLY A 228 -2.02 -13.78 -3.72
N ILE A 229 -1.10 -14.67 -3.32
CA ILE A 229 -0.02 -14.29 -2.40
C ILE A 229 0.87 -13.27 -3.09
N SER A 230 1.05 -12.10 -2.47
CA SER A 230 1.75 -10.98 -3.07
C SER A 230 2.46 -10.12 -2.02
N PHE A 231 3.49 -9.40 -2.45
CA PHE A 231 3.96 -8.20 -1.76
C PHE A 231 3.05 -7.04 -2.10
N HIS A 232 2.66 -6.22 -1.12
CA HIS A 232 1.97 -4.95 -1.39
C HIS A 232 2.12 -3.97 -0.23
N GLY A 233 1.82 -2.69 -0.49
CA GLY A 233 1.73 -1.69 0.56
C GLY A 233 0.47 -1.89 1.41
N THR A 234 0.57 -1.55 2.69
CA THR A 234 -0.51 -1.72 3.65
C THR A 234 -0.74 -0.42 4.40
N TYR A 235 -1.97 0.10 4.29
CA TYR A 235 -2.40 1.35 4.94
C TYR A 235 -3.25 1.11 6.20
N TRP A 236 -3.72 -0.12 6.44
CA TRP A 236 -4.63 -0.42 7.56
C TRP A 236 -3.93 -0.81 8.87
N HIS A 237 -2.60 -0.96 8.87
CA HIS A 237 -1.77 -1.11 10.07
C HIS A 237 -0.34 -0.65 9.80
N ASN A 238 0.42 -0.36 10.84
CA ASN A 238 1.83 0.01 10.77
C ASN A 238 2.75 -0.97 11.54
N ASP A 239 2.21 -2.11 11.95
CA ASP A 239 2.85 -3.06 12.86
C ASP A 239 3.76 -4.09 12.15
N PHE A 240 4.75 -3.59 11.41
CA PHE A 240 5.70 -4.45 10.69
C PHE A 240 6.72 -5.07 11.66
N GLY A 241 6.92 -6.38 11.53
CA GLY A 241 7.66 -7.21 12.49
C GLY A 241 6.79 -8.21 13.25
N TYR A 242 5.46 -8.15 13.06
CA TYR A 242 4.50 -9.09 13.63
C TYR A 242 3.52 -9.61 12.56
N PRO A 243 3.12 -10.90 12.58
CA PRO A 243 2.21 -11.46 11.58
C PRO A 243 0.77 -10.94 11.72
N HIS A 244 0.24 -10.28 10.69
CA HIS A 244 -1.15 -9.77 10.63
C HIS A 244 -1.95 -10.23 9.42
N SER A 245 -1.29 -10.67 8.35
CA SER A 245 -1.97 -10.92 7.08
C SER A 245 -2.61 -12.31 7.00
N HIS A 246 -3.51 -12.47 6.03
CA HIS A 246 -4.12 -13.75 5.68
C HIS A 246 -3.28 -14.58 4.69
N GLY A 247 -2.07 -14.11 4.33
CA GLY A 247 -1.16 -14.80 3.41
C GLY A 247 -0.24 -13.85 2.64
N CYS A 248 -0.70 -12.66 2.27
CA CYS A 248 0.14 -11.66 1.60
C CYS A 248 1.29 -11.19 2.50
N ILE A 249 2.31 -10.59 1.91
CA ILE A 249 3.45 -10.02 2.64
C ILE A 249 3.25 -8.51 2.67
N ASN A 250 2.72 -8.01 3.78
CA ASN A 250 2.43 -6.59 3.96
C ASN A 250 3.72 -5.80 4.19
N LEU A 251 3.87 -4.67 3.50
CA LEU A 251 4.94 -3.70 3.71
C LEU A 251 4.37 -2.29 3.90
N SER A 252 5.20 -1.35 4.36
CA SER A 252 4.86 0.07 4.22
C SER A 252 4.73 0.39 2.72
N ALA A 253 3.88 1.36 2.35
CA ALA A 253 3.67 1.67 0.94
C ALA A 253 4.97 2.10 0.25
N GLN A 254 5.84 2.81 0.95
CA GLN A 254 7.16 3.21 0.46
C GLN A 254 8.08 2.00 0.19
N ALA A 255 8.12 1.02 1.11
CA ALA A 255 8.91 -0.20 0.93
C ALA A 255 8.35 -1.06 -0.20
N ALA A 256 7.02 -1.16 -0.31
CA ALA A 256 6.36 -1.86 -1.41
C ALA A 256 6.67 -1.18 -2.76
N LYS A 257 6.63 0.15 -2.84
CA LYS A 257 7.01 0.92 -4.05
C LYS A 257 8.46 0.64 -4.44
N TRP A 258 9.36 0.60 -3.46
CA TRP A 258 10.78 0.28 -3.69
C TRP A 258 10.93 -1.11 -4.31
N LEU A 259 10.34 -2.15 -3.70
CA LEU A 259 10.39 -3.52 -4.23
C LEU A 259 9.72 -3.61 -5.61
N TYR A 260 8.57 -2.95 -5.77
CA TYR A 260 7.84 -2.90 -7.03
C TYR A 260 8.67 -2.28 -8.15
N ARG A 261 9.48 -1.24 -7.89
CA ARG A 261 10.35 -0.66 -8.92
C ARG A 261 11.61 -1.49 -9.18
N TRP A 262 12.11 -2.18 -8.16
CA TRP A 262 13.37 -2.93 -8.27
C TRP A 262 13.20 -4.30 -8.95
N THR A 263 12.05 -4.95 -8.73
CA THR A 263 11.72 -6.28 -9.26
C THR A 263 11.24 -6.27 -10.71
N SER A 264 11.45 -7.39 -11.41
CA SER A 264 10.78 -7.72 -12.68
C SER A 264 9.47 -8.47 -12.42
N PRO A 265 8.51 -8.51 -13.35
CA PRO A 265 8.47 -7.71 -14.59
C PRO A 265 8.27 -6.21 -14.33
N VAL A 266 8.76 -5.36 -15.23
CA VAL A 266 8.59 -3.90 -15.13
C VAL A 266 7.23 -3.50 -15.72
N VAL A 267 6.43 -2.76 -14.95
CA VAL A 267 5.17 -2.17 -15.43
C VAL A 267 5.49 -0.83 -16.06
N LYS A 268 5.04 -0.63 -17.31
CA LYS A 268 5.20 0.66 -17.99
C LYS A 268 4.30 1.71 -17.34
N PRO A 269 4.69 3.00 -17.30
CA PRO A 269 3.90 4.05 -16.66
C PRO A 269 2.45 4.17 -17.17
N GLU A 270 2.21 3.82 -18.43
CA GLU A 270 0.92 3.90 -19.11
C GLU A 270 0.11 2.59 -18.98
N ARG A 271 0.56 1.65 -18.13
CA ARG A 271 -0.08 0.34 -17.96
C ARG A 271 -0.52 0.12 -16.53
N GLU A 272 -1.75 -0.35 -16.37
CA GLU A 272 -2.30 -0.75 -15.08
C GLU A 272 -1.66 -1.99 -14.49
N TYR A 273 -1.07 -2.82 -15.33
CA TYR A 273 -0.43 -4.04 -14.89
C TYR A 273 0.53 -4.58 -15.94
N VAL A 274 1.33 -5.55 -15.52
CA VAL A 274 2.07 -6.42 -16.43
C VAL A 274 1.97 -7.84 -15.93
N TYR A 275 1.73 -8.77 -16.86
CA TYR A 275 1.82 -10.20 -16.63
C TYR A 275 2.97 -10.74 -17.46
N GLY A 276 3.89 -11.49 -16.85
CA GLY A 276 5.05 -12.02 -17.56
C GLY A 276 5.73 -13.17 -16.82
N TYR A 277 6.27 -14.11 -17.59
CA TYR A 277 7.00 -15.28 -17.07
C TYR A 277 8.46 -14.96 -16.65
N VAL A 278 8.90 -13.71 -16.81
CA VAL A 278 10.22 -13.24 -16.37
C VAL A 278 10.03 -12.42 -15.10
N GLY A 279 10.68 -12.86 -14.03
CA GLY A 279 10.41 -12.42 -12.67
C GLY A 279 11.61 -12.51 -11.76
N THR A 280 11.59 -11.73 -10.70
CA THR A 280 12.61 -11.76 -9.65
C THR A 280 12.42 -12.98 -8.76
N ARG A 281 13.50 -13.73 -8.54
CA ARG A 281 13.49 -14.90 -7.66
C ARG A 281 13.17 -14.46 -6.23
N VAL A 282 12.22 -15.15 -5.61
CA VAL A 282 11.84 -14.95 -4.21
C VAL A 282 11.98 -16.28 -3.49
N GLU A 283 12.69 -16.29 -2.38
CA GLU A 283 12.81 -17.44 -1.51
C GLU A 283 12.16 -17.10 -0.17
N ILE A 284 11.14 -17.86 0.20
CA ILE A 284 10.41 -17.70 1.45
C ILE A 284 10.84 -18.83 2.37
N VAL A 285 11.47 -18.45 3.48
CA VAL A 285 11.98 -19.36 4.50
C VAL A 285 11.28 -19.10 5.83
N ALA A 286 11.24 -20.16 6.64
CA ALA A 286 10.68 -20.13 7.99
C ALA A 286 11.31 -19.05 8.87
#